data_AF-A0A1E3R639-F1
#
_entry.id   AF-A0A1E3R639-F1
#
_cell.length_a   1.000
_cell.length_b   1.000
_cell.length_c   1.000
_cell.angle_alpha   90.00
_cell.angle_beta   90.00
_cell.angle_gamma   90.00
#
_symmetry.space_group_name_H-M   'P 1'
#
loop_
_entity.id
_entity.type
_entity.pdbx_description
1 polymer ?
#
loop_
_entity_poly.entity_id
_entity_poly.type
_entity_poly.pdbx_seq_one_letter_code
_entity_poly.pdbx_strand_id
1 'polypeptide(L)'
;MSIDQVRGGRERFAESVVEVIGAKLNSDAPNDQSYLRISVADADAATAGREFSSAVVATALGSFPGLYLTTPPGSATEFMIGWPTLIDASHLRARVRVDDRDVDVSVPTRTQPVAADEARTALAGNDLPGTELTTVRIGTYVGARSGDKGGNANLGLWVRDERDMPLLEYLTDPDRLTTLLPELAPHEIRVYALPNLLAFNVVIVGLLGNGVAASLREDPQAKSLGERFRAVRARVPSTLVPQLISTEA
;
A
#
# COMPACT_ATOMS: atom_id res chain seq x y z
N MET A 1 -18.11 16.41 2.58
CA MET A 1 -19.03 15.28 2.35
C MET A 1 -18.43 14.04 3.00
N SER A 2 -19.16 13.37 3.89
CA SER A 2 -18.73 12.09 4.52
C SER A 2 -19.73 10.99 4.18
N ILE A 3 -19.25 9.75 4.07
CA ILE A 3 -20.10 8.56 3.96
C ILE A 3 -21.04 8.40 5.17
N ASP A 4 -20.73 9.01 6.31
CA ASP A 4 -21.60 9.02 7.50
C ASP A 4 -22.91 9.79 7.27
N GLN A 5 -22.99 10.59 6.19
CA GLN A 5 -24.19 11.32 5.77
C GLN A 5 -25.10 10.46 4.89
N VAL A 6 -24.66 9.26 4.46
CA VAL A 6 -25.48 8.28 3.76
C VAL A 6 -26.32 7.51 4.79
N ARG A 7 -27.61 7.28 4.51
CA ARG A 7 -28.52 6.59 5.43
C ARG A 7 -27.99 5.21 5.80
N GLY A 8 -27.66 5.02 7.09
CA GLY A 8 -27.06 3.80 7.64
C GLY A 8 -25.55 3.89 7.92
N GLY A 9 -24.87 4.94 7.46
CA GLY A 9 -23.44 5.16 7.68
C GLY A 9 -22.54 4.09 7.04
N ARG A 10 -21.27 4.09 7.43
CA ARG A 10 -20.26 3.12 6.93
C ARG A 10 -20.62 1.67 7.23
N GLU A 11 -21.17 1.44 8.41
CA GLU A 11 -21.45 0.11 8.96
C GLU A 11 -22.60 -0.62 8.26
N ARG A 12 -23.32 0.07 7.37
CA ARG A 12 -24.35 -0.55 6.53
C ARG A 12 -23.76 -1.55 5.52
N PHE A 13 -22.53 -1.35 5.09
CA PHE A 13 -21.89 -2.14 4.04
C PHE A 13 -20.91 -3.13 4.65
N ALA A 14 -20.78 -4.32 4.06
CA ALA A 14 -19.75 -5.29 4.46
C ALA A 14 -18.34 -4.69 4.38
N GLU A 15 -18.06 -3.88 3.34
CA GLU A 15 -16.82 -3.12 3.21
C GLU A 15 -17.10 -1.70 2.70
N SER A 16 -16.35 -0.73 3.20
CA SER A 16 -16.37 0.63 2.68
C SER A 16 -14.99 1.29 2.72
N VAL A 17 -14.68 2.04 1.67
CA VAL A 17 -13.42 2.78 1.52
C VAL A 17 -13.74 4.20 1.07
N VAL A 18 -13.11 5.17 1.73
CA VAL A 18 -13.22 6.60 1.38
C VAL A 18 -11.82 7.14 1.16
N GLU A 19 -11.57 7.67 -0.03
CA GLU A 19 -10.27 8.23 -0.42
C GLU A 19 -10.45 9.65 -0.94
N VAL A 20 -9.58 10.56 -0.49
CA VAL A 20 -9.42 11.89 -1.10
C VAL A 20 -8.08 11.89 -1.80
N ILE A 21 -8.12 11.99 -3.13
CA ILE A 21 -6.96 11.95 -4.01
C ILE A 21 -6.73 13.36 -4.58
N GLY A 22 -5.47 13.75 -4.76
CA GLY A 22 -5.09 15.04 -5.35
C GLY A 22 -4.67 16.07 -4.31
N ALA A 23 -5.00 17.33 -4.55
CA ALA A 23 -4.55 18.43 -3.73
C ALA A 23 -5.05 18.34 -2.29
N LYS A 24 -4.28 18.91 -1.36
CA LYS A 24 -4.74 19.09 0.02
C LYS A 24 -5.85 20.13 0.05
N LEU A 25 -6.83 19.91 0.93
CA LEU A 25 -7.95 20.84 1.13
C LEU A 25 -7.52 22.27 1.54
N ASN A 26 -6.29 22.45 2.01
CA ASN A 26 -5.71 23.72 2.41
C ASN A 26 -4.65 24.25 1.43
N SER A 27 -4.69 23.83 0.16
CA SER A 27 -3.77 24.34 -0.85
C SER A 27 -4.17 25.74 -1.31
N ASP A 28 -3.18 26.62 -1.47
CA ASP A 28 -3.36 27.99 -1.97
C ASP A 28 -3.32 28.06 -3.50
N ALA A 29 -3.07 26.93 -4.19
CA ALA A 29 -2.99 26.91 -5.64
C ALA A 29 -4.40 26.97 -6.27
N PRO A 30 -4.68 27.95 -7.15
CA PRO A 30 -6.03 28.24 -7.63
C PRO A 30 -6.62 27.17 -8.57
N ASN A 31 -5.77 26.29 -9.11
CA ASN A 31 -6.15 25.23 -10.05
C ASN A 31 -6.11 23.85 -9.42
N ASP A 32 -5.94 23.78 -8.10
CA ASP A 32 -5.87 22.51 -7.40
C ASP A 32 -7.23 21.80 -7.43
N GLN A 33 -7.17 20.51 -7.73
CA GLN A 33 -8.33 19.64 -7.76
C GLN A 33 -8.09 18.45 -6.84
N SER A 34 -9.17 18.03 -6.20
CA SER A 34 -9.20 16.81 -5.40
C SER A 34 -10.39 15.97 -5.84
N TYR A 35 -10.21 14.67 -5.86
CA TYR A 35 -11.23 13.68 -6.14
C TYR A 35 -11.59 12.93 -4.86
N LEU A 36 -12.87 12.93 -4.50
CA LEU A 36 -13.40 12.09 -3.42
C LEU A 36 -13.95 10.81 -4.04
N ARG A 37 -13.34 9.68 -3.69
CA ARG A 37 -13.83 8.36 -4.06
C ARG A 37 -14.48 7.70 -2.84
N ILE A 38 -15.72 7.26 -3.00
CA ILE A 38 -16.44 6.47 -2.01
C ILE A 38 -16.78 5.15 -2.67
N SER A 39 -16.27 4.05 -2.12
CA SER A 39 -16.48 2.71 -2.62
C SER A 39 -17.06 1.83 -1.53
N VAL A 40 -18.03 1.00 -1.89
CA VAL A 40 -18.71 0.09 -0.98
C VAL A 40 -18.84 -1.27 -1.65
N ALA A 41 -18.79 -2.34 -0.86
CA ALA A 41 -19.11 -3.69 -1.29
C ALA A 41 -20.04 -4.36 -0.29
N ASP A 42 -20.91 -5.21 -0.83
CA ASP A 42 -21.83 -6.01 -0.04
C ASP A 42 -22.15 -7.31 -0.79
N ALA A 43 -22.57 -8.35 -0.05
CA ALA A 43 -23.06 -9.58 -0.65
C ALA A 43 -24.42 -9.37 -1.34
N ASP A 44 -25.20 -8.38 -0.89
CA ASP A 44 -26.45 -7.97 -1.53
C ASP A 44 -26.24 -6.78 -2.48
N ALA A 45 -26.41 -7.02 -3.79
CA ALA A 45 -26.31 -6.00 -4.83
C ALA A 45 -27.31 -4.84 -4.65
N ALA A 46 -28.45 -5.06 -3.97
CA ALA A 46 -29.41 -4.00 -3.66
C ALA A 46 -28.82 -2.98 -2.67
N THR A 47 -28.04 -3.44 -1.69
CA THR A 47 -27.39 -2.61 -0.68
C THR A 47 -26.35 -1.68 -1.30
N ALA A 48 -25.46 -2.20 -2.15
CA ALA A 48 -24.42 -1.42 -2.83
C ALA A 48 -24.90 -0.71 -4.12
N GLY A 49 -26.17 -0.87 -4.49
CA GLY A 49 -26.72 -0.43 -5.76
C GLY A 49 -27.32 0.97 -5.77
N ARG A 50 -28.51 1.09 -6.37
CA ARG A 50 -29.14 2.38 -6.67
C ARG A 50 -29.40 3.24 -5.43
N GLU A 51 -29.74 2.65 -4.30
CA GLU A 51 -30.01 3.39 -3.07
C GLU A 51 -28.78 4.15 -2.59
N PHE A 52 -27.62 3.49 -2.55
CA PHE A 52 -26.34 4.11 -2.22
C PHE A 52 -26.02 5.25 -3.19
N SER A 53 -26.06 4.98 -4.51
CA SER A 53 -25.72 5.99 -5.52
C SER A 53 -26.64 7.22 -5.45
N SER A 54 -27.95 7.03 -5.21
CA SER A 54 -28.92 8.12 -5.09
C SER A 54 -28.64 8.99 -3.87
N ALA A 55 -28.30 8.37 -2.74
CA ALA A 55 -27.95 9.08 -1.52
C ALA A 55 -26.69 9.93 -1.72
N VAL A 56 -25.64 9.36 -2.31
CA VAL A 56 -24.41 10.10 -2.63
C VAL A 56 -24.69 11.28 -3.56
N VAL A 57 -25.42 11.08 -4.66
CA VAL A 57 -25.76 12.15 -5.60
C VAL A 57 -26.55 13.27 -4.92
N ALA A 58 -27.59 12.92 -4.15
CA ALA A 58 -28.43 13.91 -3.46
C ALA A 58 -27.63 14.73 -2.44
N THR A 59 -26.77 14.08 -1.65
CA THR A 59 -25.88 14.76 -0.70
C THR A 59 -24.85 15.64 -1.43
N ALA A 60 -24.32 15.18 -2.55
CA ALA A 60 -23.31 15.91 -3.32
C ALA A 60 -23.90 17.20 -3.93
N LEU A 61 -25.07 17.10 -4.57
CA LEU A 61 -25.75 18.25 -5.18
C LEU A 61 -26.29 19.26 -4.14
N GLY A 62 -26.56 18.81 -2.91
CA GLY A 62 -26.95 19.68 -1.80
C GLY A 62 -25.80 20.33 -1.04
N SER A 63 -24.54 20.16 -1.48
CA SER A 63 -23.35 20.59 -0.74
C SER A 63 -22.83 21.98 -1.15
N PHE A 64 -21.67 22.06 -1.80
CA PHE A 64 -21.01 23.31 -2.20
C PHE A 64 -21.01 23.48 -3.74
N PRO A 65 -21.03 24.73 -4.24
CA PRO A 65 -20.95 24.99 -5.68
C PRO A 65 -19.62 24.50 -6.29
N GLY A 66 -19.68 24.00 -7.53
CA GLY A 66 -18.49 23.53 -8.26
C GLY A 66 -18.16 22.05 -8.08
N LEU A 67 -18.91 21.32 -7.24
CA LEU A 67 -18.87 19.87 -7.21
C LEU A 67 -19.52 19.28 -8.46
N TYR A 68 -18.85 18.32 -9.09
CA TYR A 68 -19.39 17.50 -10.17
C TYR A 68 -18.94 16.04 -9.99
N LEU A 69 -19.73 15.11 -10.53
CA LEU A 69 -19.41 13.69 -10.50
C LEU A 69 -18.60 13.31 -11.74
N THR A 70 -17.65 12.40 -11.60
CA THR A 70 -16.80 11.93 -12.71
C THR A 70 -17.48 10.87 -13.57
N THR A 71 -18.51 10.20 -13.03
CA THR A 71 -19.29 9.18 -13.73
C THR A 71 -20.77 9.28 -13.34
N PRO A 72 -21.70 8.92 -14.24
CA PRO A 72 -23.11 8.74 -13.86
C PRO A 72 -23.28 7.65 -12.79
N PRO A 73 -24.32 7.73 -11.94
CA PRO A 73 -24.65 6.67 -11.00
C PRO A 73 -25.02 5.37 -11.74
N GLY A 74 -24.50 4.24 -11.27
CA GLY A 74 -24.72 2.91 -11.85
C GLY A 74 -25.25 1.91 -10.83
N SER A 75 -25.64 0.73 -11.32
CA SER A 75 -25.94 -0.44 -10.47
C SER A 75 -24.66 -1.02 -9.86
N ALA A 76 -24.80 -1.82 -8.81
CA ALA A 76 -23.68 -2.62 -8.28
C ALA A 76 -23.16 -3.60 -9.36
N THR A 77 -21.86 -3.86 -9.33
CA THR A 77 -21.17 -4.82 -10.22
C THR A 77 -20.59 -5.96 -9.39
N GLU A 78 -20.68 -7.18 -9.92
CA GLU A 78 -20.09 -8.37 -9.30
C GLU A 78 -18.56 -8.36 -9.41
N PHE A 79 -17.90 -8.99 -8.45
CA PHE A 79 -16.45 -9.17 -8.42
C PHE A 79 -16.07 -10.52 -7.79
N MET A 80 -14.83 -10.96 -7.99
CA MET A 80 -14.33 -12.23 -7.46
C MET A 80 -13.41 -12.03 -6.27
N ILE A 81 -13.57 -12.86 -5.24
CA ILE A 81 -12.67 -12.93 -4.09
C ILE A 81 -11.76 -14.15 -4.27
N GLY A 82 -10.45 -13.93 -4.25
CA GLY A 82 -9.46 -15.01 -4.30
C GLY A 82 -9.16 -15.53 -2.90
N TRP A 83 -9.45 -16.81 -2.65
CA TRP A 83 -9.09 -17.47 -1.39
C TRP A 83 -7.84 -18.34 -1.57
N PRO A 84 -6.66 -17.94 -1.05
CA PRO A 84 -5.47 -18.77 -1.13
C PRO A 84 -5.62 -19.99 -0.19
N THR A 85 -5.26 -21.17 -0.69
CA THR A 85 -5.18 -22.39 0.12
C THR A 85 -3.94 -23.19 -0.25
N LEU A 86 -3.50 -24.04 0.68
CA LEU A 86 -2.45 -25.01 0.41
C LEU A 86 -3.04 -26.25 -0.24
N ILE A 87 -2.33 -26.79 -1.24
CA ILE A 87 -2.64 -28.08 -1.85
C ILE A 87 -1.44 -28.98 -1.57
N ASP A 88 -1.70 -30.20 -1.13
CA ASP A 88 -0.64 -31.19 -0.93
C ASP A 88 0.05 -31.49 -2.27
N ALA A 89 1.38 -31.34 -2.30
CA ALA A 89 2.16 -31.51 -3.51
C ALA A 89 2.05 -32.94 -4.09
N SER A 90 1.69 -33.94 -3.28
CA SER A 90 1.46 -35.32 -3.74
C SER A 90 0.27 -35.46 -4.69
N HIS A 91 -0.66 -34.50 -4.67
CA HIS A 91 -1.79 -34.44 -5.62
C HIS A 91 -1.45 -33.74 -6.94
N LEU A 92 -0.25 -33.16 -7.07
CA LEU A 92 0.17 -32.39 -8.23
C LEU A 92 1.17 -33.20 -9.09
N ARG A 93 0.97 -33.18 -10.41
CA ARG A 93 1.94 -33.72 -11.39
C ARG A 93 2.59 -32.58 -12.16
N ALA A 94 3.80 -32.20 -11.76
CA ALA A 94 4.57 -31.18 -12.45
C ALA A 94 5.09 -31.70 -13.81
N ARG A 95 4.90 -30.91 -14.87
CA ARG A 95 5.38 -31.20 -16.23
C ARG A 95 6.01 -29.96 -16.83
N VAL A 96 7.06 -30.14 -17.60
CA VAL A 96 7.69 -29.06 -18.39
C VAL A 96 7.62 -29.45 -19.85
N ARG A 97 7.16 -28.51 -20.70
CA ARG A 97 7.25 -28.61 -22.15
C ARG A 97 8.57 -27.98 -22.60
N VAL A 98 9.39 -28.75 -23.30
CA VAL A 98 10.58 -28.25 -24.01
C VAL A 98 10.42 -28.60 -25.48
N ASP A 99 10.37 -27.60 -26.33
CA ASP A 99 9.96 -27.72 -27.74
C ASP A 99 8.60 -28.45 -27.86
N ASP A 100 8.56 -29.55 -28.60
CA ASP A 100 7.37 -30.40 -28.78
C ASP A 100 7.33 -31.62 -27.84
N ARG A 101 8.13 -31.61 -26.76
CA ARG A 101 8.20 -32.74 -25.80
C ARG A 101 7.73 -32.33 -24.41
N ASP A 102 6.81 -33.11 -23.85
CA ASP A 102 6.43 -33.04 -22.44
C ASP A 102 7.35 -33.94 -21.60
N VAL A 103 7.93 -33.39 -20.54
CA VAL A 103 8.77 -34.10 -19.57
C VAL A 103 8.12 -34.03 -18.20
N ASP A 104 7.89 -35.18 -17.57
CA ASP A 104 7.44 -35.23 -16.18
C ASP A 104 8.56 -34.82 -15.22
N VAL A 105 8.24 -33.95 -14.27
CA VAL A 105 9.14 -33.56 -13.19
C VAL A 105 8.79 -34.40 -11.96
N SER A 106 9.73 -35.25 -11.54
CA SER A 106 9.58 -36.06 -10.34
C SER A 106 9.50 -35.17 -9.08
N VAL A 107 8.65 -35.57 -8.13
CA VAL A 107 8.59 -34.93 -6.80
C VAL A 107 9.99 -35.00 -6.15
N PRO A 108 10.50 -33.90 -5.55
CA PRO A 108 11.78 -33.92 -4.87
C PRO A 108 11.83 -34.99 -3.78
N THR A 109 12.86 -35.84 -3.80
CA THR A 109 13.05 -36.91 -2.79
C THR A 109 13.64 -36.41 -1.48
N ARG A 110 14.14 -35.17 -1.47
CA ARG A 110 14.66 -34.48 -0.28
C ARG A 110 13.93 -33.17 -0.13
N THR A 111 13.33 -32.98 1.04
CA THR A 111 12.67 -31.74 1.44
C THR A 111 13.23 -31.29 2.78
N GLN A 112 13.09 -30.01 3.06
CA GLN A 112 13.34 -29.43 4.38
C GLN A 112 12.17 -28.49 4.71
N PRO A 113 11.81 -28.34 5.99
CA PRO A 113 10.87 -27.31 6.39
C PRO A 113 11.34 -25.93 5.92
N VAL A 114 10.41 -25.10 5.45
CA VAL A 114 10.72 -23.71 5.11
C VAL A 114 10.97 -22.96 6.41
N ALA A 115 12.18 -22.45 6.61
CA ALA A 115 12.44 -21.45 7.65
C ALA A 115 11.85 -20.12 7.17
N ALA A 116 10.89 -19.58 7.92
CA ALA A 116 10.35 -18.26 7.62
C ALA A 116 11.35 -17.19 8.07
N ASP A 117 11.55 -16.18 7.23
CA ASP A 117 12.28 -14.98 7.66
C ASP A 117 11.51 -14.28 8.78
N GLU A 118 12.23 -13.76 9.77
CA GLU A 118 11.64 -12.98 10.84
C GLU A 118 11.51 -11.52 10.41
N ALA A 119 10.33 -10.95 10.66
CA ALA A 119 10.12 -9.52 10.46
C ALA A 119 10.92 -8.74 11.53
N ARG A 120 11.59 -7.67 11.10
CA ARG A 120 12.28 -6.74 11.97
C ARG A 120 11.29 -6.14 12.98
N THR A 121 11.64 -6.18 14.26
CA THR A 121 10.94 -5.43 15.30
C THR A 121 11.26 -3.94 15.16
N ALA A 122 10.27 -3.09 15.44
CA ALA A 122 10.50 -1.64 15.49
C ALA A 122 11.67 -1.32 16.43
N LEU A 123 12.54 -0.40 15.99
CA LEU A 123 13.63 0.07 16.83
C LEU A 123 13.03 1.00 17.89
N ALA A 124 12.89 0.50 19.11
CA ALA A 124 12.44 1.30 20.24
C ALA A 124 13.30 2.56 20.38
N GLY A 125 12.69 3.75 20.28
CA GLY A 125 13.34 5.01 20.62
C GLY A 125 14.34 5.56 19.59
N ASN A 126 14.14 5.30 18.30
CA ASN A 126 15.00 5.82 17.23
C ASN A 126 14.94 7.35 17.00
N ASP A 127 14.19 8.09 17.80
CA ASP A 127 14.36 9.54 17.85
C ASP A 127 15.68 9.79 18.55
N LEU A 128 16.76 9.94 17.79
CA LEU A 128 18.10 10.28 18.30
C LEU A 128 17.99 11.65 19.01
N PRO A 129 17.82 11.70 20.35
CA PRO A 129 17.45 12.94 21.01
C PRO A 129 18.64 13.90 20.95
N GLY A 130 18.39 15.14 20.53
CA GLY A 130 19.46 16.14 20.37
C GLY A 130 20.19 16.10 19.03
N THR A 131 19.73 15.30 18.06
CA THR A 131 20.22 15.41 16.68
C THR A 131 19.52 16.53 15.92
N GLU A 132 20.29 17.30 15.16
CA GLU A 132 19.74 18.28 14.23
C GLU A 132 18.95 17.55 13.14
N LEU A 133 17.70 17.97 12.92
CA LEU A 133 16.85 17.39 11.89
C LEU A 133 16.93 18.22 10.62
N THR A 134 17.09 17.54 9.49
CA THR A 134 16.99 18.11 8.14
C THR A 134 15.79 17.53 7.39
N THR A 135 15.31 18.24 6.37
CA THR A 135 14.23 17.75 5.51
C THR A 135 14.80 17.27 4.18
N VAL A 136 14.55 16.00 3.84
CA VAL A 136 14.99 15.40 2.57
C VAL A 136 13.80 14.95 1.74
N ARG A 137 13.98 14.89 0.41
CA ARG A 137 13.07 14.16 -0.49
C ARG A 137 13.51 12.70 -0.50
N ILE A 138 12.67 11.78 -0.04
CA ILE A 138 13.04 10.35 0.09
C ILE A 138 13.52 9.79 -1.26
N GLY A 139 12.82 10.11 -2.34
CA GLY A 139 13.12 9.60 -3.68
C GLY A 139 14.48 10.00 -4.27
N THR A 140 15.18 10.95 -3.65
CA THR A 140 16.58 11.29 -4.00
C THR A 140 17.54 10.18 -3.58
N TYR A 141 17.26 9.49 -2.48
CA TYR A 141 18.14 8.50 -1.84
C TYR A 141 17.64 7.07 -2.05
N VAL A 142 16.33 6.89 -1.99
CA VAL A 142 15.70 5.56 -1.95
C VAL A 142 15.00 5.25 -3.27
N GLY A 143 15.37 4.13 -3.88
CA GLY A 143 14.63 3.48 -4.95
C GLY A 143 13.47 2.66 -4.37
N ALA A 144 12.36 2.54 -5.13
CA ALA A 144 11.19 1.79 -4.69
C ALA A 144 10.52 1.03 -5.82
N ARG A 145 9.93 -0.12 -5.48
CA ARG A 145 8.94 -0.84 -6.29
C ARG A 145 7.86 -1.37 -5.38
N SER A 146 6.66 -1.50 -5.91
CA SER A 146 5.54 -2.02 -5.16
C SER A 146 4.58 -2.82 -6.03
N GLY A 147 3.78 -3.64 -5.38
CA GLY A 147 2.84 -4.52 -6.05
C GLY A 147 1.98 -5.28 -5.06
N ASP A 148 0.95 -5.94 -5.58
CA ASP A 148 0.06 -6.77 -4.82
C ASP A 148 0.69 -8.13 -4.48
N LYS A 149 0.23 -8.70 -3.37
CA LYS A 149 0.42 -10.09 -3.02
C LYS A 149 -0.88 -10.64 -2.44
N GLY A 150 -1.85 -10.84 -3.33
CA GLY A 150 -3.24 -11.11 -2.93
C GLY A 150 -3.83 -9.87 -2.25
N GLY A 151 -4.40 -10.04 -1.05
CA GLY A 151 -4.91 -8.92 -0.23
C GLY A 151 -3.85 -8.02 0.39
N ASN A 152 -2.58 -8.40 0.32
CA ASN A 152 -1.47 -7.66 0.91
C ASN A 152 -0.78 -6.79 -0.15
N ALA A 153 -0.06 -5.77 0.30
CA ALA A 153 0.85 -5.00 -0.55
C ALA A 153 2.31 -5.28 -0.19
N ASN A 154 3.16 -5.25 -1.21
CA ASN A 154 4.60 -5.31 -1.11
C ASN A 154 5.19 -3.93 -1.46
N LEU A 155 6.12 -3.45 -0.65
CA LEU A 155 6.89 -2.22 -0.85
C LEU A 155 8.37 -2.56 -0.68
N GLY A 156 9.05 -2.81 -1.80
CA GLY A 156 10.49 -3.01 -1.87
C GLY A 156 11.21 -1.67 -1.96
N LEU A 157 12.15 -1.44 -1.05
CA LEU A 157 12.92 -0.21 -0.93
C LEU A 157 14.41 -0.54 -0.94
N TRP A 158 15.22 0.23 -1.67
CA TRP A 158 16.66 0.00 -1.73
C TRP A 158 17.45 1.29 -1.90
N VAL A 159 18.73 1.25 -1.56
CA VAL A 159 19.70 2.31 -1.84
C VAL A 159 20.75 1.82 -2.84
N ARG A 160 21.49 2.76 -3.44
CA ARG A 160 22.55 2.44 -4.41
C ARG A 160 23.92 2.27 -3.78
N ASP A 161 24.12 2.89 -2.61
CA ASP A 161 25.41 2.99 -1.93
C ASP A 161 25.22 2.60 -0.46
N GLU A 162 26.17 1.89 0.11
CA GLU A 162 26.14 1.45 1.51
C GLU A 162 26.06 2.62 2.49
N ARG A 163 26.58 3.80 2.12
CA ARG A 163 26.51 5.02 2.93
C ARG A 163 25.08 5.50 3.20
N ASP A 164 24.12 5.13 2.35
CA ASP A 164 22.71 5.49 2.50
C ASP A 164 21.92 4.44 3.34
N MET A 165 22.53 3.29 3.68
CA MET A 165 21.85 2.24 4.44
C MET A 165 21.32 2.70 5.81
N PRO A 166 22.06 3.49 6.62
CA PRO A 166 21.52 4.00 7.88
C PRO A 166 20.26 4.85 7.71
N LEU A 167 20.18 5.63 6.63
CA LEU A 167 18.97 6.39 6.28
C LEU A 167 17.82 5.46 5.90
N LEU A 168 18.09 4.43 5.08
CA LEU A 168 17.07 3.46 4.70
C LEU A 168 16.53 2.71 5.91
N GLU A 169 17.40 2.25 6.81
CA GLU A 169 17.01 1.60 8.07
C GLU A 169 16.15 2.50 8.94
N TYR A 170 16.52 3.79 9.06
CA TYR A 170 15.71 4.77 9.77
C TYR A 170 14.33 4.91 9.14
N LEU A 171 14.24 5.11 7.82
CA LEU A 171 12.98 5.32 7.11
C LEU A 171 12.06 4.09 7.07
N THR A 172 12.62 2.88 7.16
CA THR A 172 11.89 1.60 7.09
C THR A 172 11.49 1.03 8.43
N ASP A 173 11.68 1.78 9.52
CA ASP A 173 11.09 1.45 10.80
C ASP A 173 9.53 1.40 10.70
N PRO A 174 8.86 0.35 11.21
CA PRO A 174 7.41 0.20 11.10
C PRO A 174 6.61 1.42 11.57
N ASP A 175 6.96 2.02 12.71
CA ASP A 175 6.23 3.16 13.26
C ASP A 175 6.44 4.40 12.39
N ARG A 176 7.66 4.58 11.89
CA ARG A 176 7.98 5.69 10.99
C ARG A 176 7.27 5.55 9.64
N LEU A 177 7.11 4.33 9.12
CA LEU A 177 6.34 4.09 7.91
C LEU A 177 4.89 4.57 8.05
N THR A 178 4.24 4.35 9.20
CA THR A 178 2.88 4.88 9.45
C THR A 178 2.85 6.41 9.54
N THR A 179 3.94 7.05 9.99
CA THR A 179 4.03 8.52 10.01
C THR A 179 4.22 9.09 8.61
N LEU A 180 5.04 8.44 7.77
CA LEU A 180 5.31 8.86 6.40
C LEU A 180 4.13 8.59 5.46
N LEU A 181 3.41 7.49 5.71
CA LEU A 181 2.24 7.02 4.99
C LEU A 181 1.13 6.71 5.99
N PRO A 182 0.36 7.73 6.42
CA PRO A 182 -0.74 7.58 7.40
C PRO A 182 -1.76 6.50 7.02
N GLU A 183 -1.95 6.26 5.73
CA GLU A 183 -2.80 5.20 5.20
C GLU A 183 -2.40 3.79 5.66
N LEU A 184 -1.16 3.59 6.15
CA LEU A 184 -0.67 2.29 6.62
C LEU A 184 -0.98 2.03 8.10
N ALA A 185 -1.35 3.06 8.89
CA ALA A 185 -1.54 2.94 10.33
C ALA A 185 -2.55 1.86 10.79
N PRO A 186 -3.65 1.56 10.05
CA PRO A 186 -4.57 0.50 10.43
C PRO A 186 -4.07 -0.92 10.13
N HIS A 187 -2.93 -1.06 9.46
CA HIS A 187 -2.45 -2.33 8.92
C HIS A 187 -1.24 -2.88 9.69
N GLU A 188 -1.13 -4.19 9.75
CA GLU A 188 0.10 -4.84 10.21
C GLU A 188 1.21 -4.62 9.18
N ILE A 189 2.36 -4.11 9.62
CA ILE A 189 3.54 -3.85 8.79
C ILE A 189 4.63 -4.84 9.18
N ARG A 190 5.11 -5.63 8.22
CA ARG A 190 6.22 -6.58 8.39
C ARG A 190 7.39 -6.15 7.54
N VAL A 191 8.55 -5.90 8.15
CA VAL A 191 9.73 -5.38 7.46
C VAL A 191 10.80 -6.46 7.43
N TYR A 192 11.28 -6.83 6.24
CA TYR A 192 12.29 -7.86 6.05
C TYR A 192 13.56 -7.25 5.46
N ALA A 193 14.70 -7.45 6.13
CA ALA A 193 15.98 -6.97 5.63
C ALA A 193 16.49 -7.86 4.48
N LEU A 194 17.01 -7.22 3.44
CA LEU A 194 17.66 -7.87 2.30
C LEU A 194 19.09 -7.31 2.19
N PRO A 195 19.99 -7.64 3.13
CA PRO A 195 21.29 -6.96 3.29
C PRO A 195 22.17 -7.08 2.06
N ASN A 196 22.15 -8.22 1.37
CA ASN A 196 22.92 -8.46 0.15
C ASN A 196 22.44 -7.62 -1.05
N LEU A 197 21.31 -6.92 -0.92
CA LEU A 197 20.72 -6.07 -1.96
C LEU A 197 20.66 -4.60 -1.53
N LEU A 198 21.18 -4.25 -0.35
CA LEU A 198 21.03 -2.92 0.26
C LEU A 198 19.55 -2.48 0.29
N ALA A 199 18.68 -3.40 0.71
CA ALA A 199 17.24 -3.27 0.55
C ALA A 199 16.45 -3.76 1.75
N PHE A 200 15.20 -3.31 1.81
CA PHE A 200 14.16 -3.82 2.69
C PHE A 200 12.93 -4.16 1.88
N ASN A 201 12.27 -5.24 2.26
CA ASN A 201 10.96 -5.61 1.78
C ASN A 201 9.93 -5.35 2.87
N VAL A 202 9.03 -4.40 2.64
CA VAL A 202 7.94 -4.08 3.56
C VAL A 202 6.67 -4.75 3.04
N VAL A 203 6.07 -5.61 3.86
CA VAL A 203 4.78 -6.24 3.58
C VAL A 203 3.72 -5.56 4.44
N ILE A 204 2.70 -5.01 3.79
CA ILE A 204 1.55 -4.35 4.43
C ILE A 204 0.36 -5.31 4.33
N VAL A 205 -0.03 -5.87 5.46
CA VAL A 205 -1.06 -6.92 5.52
C VAL A 205 -2.45 -6.30 5.36
N GLY A 206 -3.23 -6.84 4.43
CA GLY A 206 -4.62 -6.44 4.20
C GLY A 206 -4.83 -5.05 3.57
N LEU A 207 -3.76 -4.38 3.09
CA LEU A 207 -3.90 -3.06 2.44
C LEU A 207 -4.88 -3.09 1.26
N LEU A 208 -4.92 -4.21 0.53
CA LEU A 208 -5.75 -4.40 -0.66
C LEU A 208 -7.03 -5.20 -0.36
N GLY A 209 -7.35 -5.45 0.91
CA GLY A 209 -8.53 -6.21 1.33
C GLY A 209 -8.52 -7.64 0.80
N ASN A 210 -9.53 -7.98 0.00
CA ASN A 210 -9.72 -9.30 -0.60
C ASN A 210 -8.94 -9.54 -1.90
N GLY A 211 -7.94 -8.69 -2.20
CA GLY A 211 -7.05 -8.78 -3.35
C GLY A 211 -7.53 -8.00 -4.57
N VAL A 212 -6.71 -7.93 -5.62
CA VAL A 212 -6.89 -7.00 -6.76
C VAL A 212 -8.31 -7.01 -7.34
N ALA A 213 -8.89 -8.19 -7.56
CA ALA A 213 -10.23 -8.33 -8.15
C ALA A 213 -11.37 -7.82 -7.26
N ALA A 214 -11.15 -7.77 -5.94
CA ALA A 214 -12.12 -7.34 -4.93
C ALA A 214 -11.72 -6.03 -4.23
N SER A 215 -10.60 -5.42 -4.62
CA SER A 215 -10.07 -4.26 -3.92
C SER A 215 -10.91 -3.04 -4.22
N LEU A 216 -11.40 -2.41 -3.17
CA LEU A 216 -12.17 -1.18 -3.29
C LEU A 216 -11.32 0.05 -3.51
N ARG A 217 -9.97 -0.03 -3.61
CA ARG A 217 -9.03 1.13 -3.72
C ARG A 217 -8.88 1.64 -5.16
N GLU A 218 -8.45 2.89 -5.33
CA GLU A 218 -8.12 3.43 -6.67
C GLU A 218 -6.94 2.71 -7.32
N ASP A 219 -5.92 2.38 -6.51
CA ASP A 219 -4.78 1.56 -6.90
C ASP A 219 -4.93 0.15 -6.30
N PRO A 220 -5.71 -0.74 -6.94
CA PRO A 220 -5.99 -2.08 -6.43
C PRO A 220 -4.77 -3.01 -6.45
N GLN A 221 -3.66 -2.58 -7.06
CA GLN A 221 -2.43 -3.36 -7.20
C GLN A 221 -1.26 -2.80 -6.39
N ALA A 222 -1.49 -1.75 -5.60
CA ALA A 222 -0.46 -1.00 -4.89
C ALA A 222 0.73 -0.54 -5.78
N LYS A 223 0.52 -0.30 -7.07
CA LYS A 223 1.61 0.08 -8.02
C LYS A 223 2.15 1.47 -7.77
N SER A 224 1.33 2.37 -7.25
CA SER A 224 1.70 3.74 -6.91
C SER A 224 2.41 3.83 -5.55
N LEU A 225 2.26 2.85 -4.66
CA LEU A 225 2.73 2.90 -3.28
C LEU A 225 4.24 3.24 -3.17
N GLY A 226 5.08 2.66 -4.02
CA GLY A 226 6.51 2.95 -4.07
C GLY A 226 6.82 4.41 -4.42
N GLU A 227 6.16 4.95 -5.44
CA GLU A 227 6.34 6.37 -5.80
C GLU A 227 5.73 7.31 -4.78
N ARG A 228 4.59 6.93 -4.19
CA ARG A 228 3.94 7.65 -3.10
C ARG A 228 4.87 7.77 -1.88
N PHE A 229 5.62 6.71 -1.55
CA PHE A 229 6.67 6.74 -0.53
C PHE A 229 7.83 7.67 -0.93
N ARG A 230 8.36 7.51 -2.15
CA ARG A 230 9.48 8.33 -2.66
C ARG A 230 9.14 9.82 -2.75
N ALA A 231 7.88 10.18 -2.97
CA ALA A 231 7.41 11.55 -3.04
C ALA A 231 7.36 12.26 -1.67
N VAL A 232 7.42 11.52 -0.56
CA VAL A 232 7.38 12.09 0.79
C VAL A 232 8.63 12.92 1.06
N ARG A 233 8.43 14.08 1.70
CA ARG A 233 9.49 14.82 2.37
C ARG A 233 9.56 14.38 3.82
N ALA A 234 10.67 13.79 4.22
CA ALA A 234 10.88 13.29 5.56
C ALA A 234 11.81 14.22 6.35
N ARG A 235 11.48 14.46 7.61
CA ARG A 235 12.43 15.00 8.58
C ARG A 235 13.27 13.84 9.11
N VAL A 236 14.58 13.92 8.95
CA VAL A 236 15.53 12.89 9.35
C VAL A 236 16.72 13.54 10.07
N PRO A 237 17.40 12.82 10.97
CA PRO A 237 18.68 13.27 11.53
C PRO A 237 19.68 13.62 10.41
N SER A 238 20.29 14.81 10.50
CA SER A 238 21.25 15.29 9.49
C SER A 238 22.46 14.37 9.35
N THR A 239 22.83 13.68 10.43
CA THR A 239 23.91 12.68 10.48
C THR A 239 23.65 11.43 9.64
N LEU A 240 22.41 11.19 9.21
CA LEU A 240 22.05 10.08 8.32
C LEU A 240 22.09 10.47 6.83
N VAL A 241 22.33 11.74 6.51
CA VAL A 241 22.32 12.23 5.13
C VAL A 241 23.76 12.41 4.66
N PRO A 242 24.31 11.53 3.80
CA PRO A 242 25.75 11.49 3.53
C PRO A 242 26.35 12.80 3.02
N GLN A 243 25.59 13.61 2.27
CA GLN A 243 26.06 14.90 1.74
C GLN A 243 26.16 16.00 2.81
N LEU A 244 25.53 15.80 3.96
CA LEU A 244 25.57 16.73 5.09
C LEU A 244 26.56 16.30 6.17
N ILE A 245 27.12 15.10 6.05
CA ILE A 245 28.26 14.65 6.86
C ILE A 245 29.49 15.37 6.30
N SER A 246 30.02 16.35 7.02
CA SER A 246 31.20 17.09 6.55
C SER A 246 32.33 16.12 6.24
N THR A 247 32.82 16.17 5.00
CA THR A 247 34.05 15.47 4.63
C THR A 247 35.22 16.38 4.96
N GLU A 248 35.44 16.65 6.25
CA GLU A 248 36.73 17.15 6.70
C GLU A 248 37.57 15.95 7.11
N ALA A 249 38.38 15.47 6.17
CA ALA A 249 39.55 14.62 6.38
C ALA A 249 40.63 15.02 5.38
#